data_AF-A0A1H2VMX5-F1
#
_entry.id   AF-A0A1H2VMX5-F1
#
_cell.length_a   1.000
_cell.length_b   1.000
_cell.length_c   1.000
_cell.angle_alpha   90.00
_cell.angle_beta   90.00
_cell.angle_gamma   90.00
#
_symmetry.space_group_name_H-M   'P 1'
#
loop_
_entity.id
_entity.type
_entity.pdbx_description
1 polymer ?
#
loop_
_entity_poly.entity_id
_entity_poly.type
_entity_poly.pdbx_seq_one_letter_code
_entity_poly.pdbx_strand_id
1 'polypeptide(L)'
;MRVLTIDMHRLERALDDPGPLEHYLDLHSGQFISLDADDPDAQTLHQLESDPERYAGIPPLDTADRIDMREAFLFDLHDPHAHPLLAAALQSRRPLRTFGYELEQFPAARRAWPIYEKARLHELALNWLMELGLEPAAETAADSSMPEGIRRRLLRA
;
A
#
# COMPACT_ATOMS: atom_id res chain seq x y z
N MET A 1 -9.03 -1.15 -20.29
CA MET A 1 -8.54 -0.48 -19.07
C MET A 1 -9.17 0.90 -18.99
N ARG A 2 -9.54 1.34 -17.78
CA ARG A 2 -10.18 2.65 -17.52
C ARG A 2 -9.33 3.45 -16.54
N VAL A 3 -9.18 4.74 -16.81
CA VAL A 3 -8.45 5.68 -15.95
C VAL A 3 -9.38 6.27 -14.88
N LEU A 4 -8.96 6.29 -13.61
CA LEU A 4 -9.68 6.92 -12.49
C LEU A 4 -8.73 7.69 -11.58
N THR A 5 -9.18 8.79 -11.00
CA THR A 5 -8.42 9.47 -9.95
C THR A 5 -8.54 8.67 -8.66
N ILE A 6 -7.46 8.02 -8.25
CA ILE A 6 -7.40 7.14 -7.08
C ILE A 6 -6.29 7.65 -6.16
N ASP A 7 -6.60 7.83 -4.88
CA ASP A 7 -5.60 8.12 -3.86
C ASP A 7 -4.76 6.86 -3.59
N MET A 8 -3.59 6.78 -4.23
CA MET A 8 -2.68 5.62 -4.13
C MET A 8 -2.17 5.42 -2.71
N HIS A 9 -1.91 6.49 -1.96
CA HIS A 9 -1.45 6.38 -0.58
C HIS A 9 -2.54 5.78 0.31
N ARG A 10 -3.82 6.10 0.05
CA ARG A 10 -4.93 5.46 0.77
C ARG A 10 -5.09 3.99 0.38
N LEU A 11 -4.89 3.62 -0.88
CA LEU A 11 -4.89 2.22 -1.31
C LEU A 11 -3.76 1.41 -0.66
N GLU A 12 -2.53 1.93 -0.68
CA GLU A 12 -1.35 1.31 -0.05
C GLU A 12 -1.60 1.05 1.44
N ARG A 13 -2.18 2.02 2.15
CA ARG A 13 -2.55 1.84 3.57
C ARG A 13 -3.64 0.81 3.78
N ALA A 14 -4.65 0.76 2.92
CA ALA A 14 -5.74 -0.21 3.02
C ALA A 14 -5.24 -1.65 2.79
N LEU A 15 -4.27 -1.84 1.88
CA LEU A 15 -3.60 -3.12 1.70
C LEU A 15 -2.78 -3.51 2.95
N ASP A 16 -2.15 -2.55 3.62
CA ASP A 16 -1.34 -2.83 4.80
C ASP A 16 -2.12 -2.79 6.14
N ASP A 17 -3.44 -2.60 6.14
CA ASP A 17 -4.25 -2.57 7.36
C ASP A 17 -4.77 -3.98 7.72
N PRO A 18 -4.25 -4.64 8.79
CA PRO A 18 -4.78 -5.91 9.26
C PRO A 18 -5.95 -5.74 10.25
N GLY A 19 -6.45 -4.51 10.41
CA GLY A 19 -7.50 -4.16 11.36
C GLY A 19 -8.88 -4.76 11.02
N PRO A 20 -9.88 -4.52 11.88
CA PRO A 20 -11.25 -5.00 11.68
C PRO A 20 -12.01 -4.22 10.60
N LEU A 21 -11.40 -3.17 10.02
CA LEU A 21 -12.02 -2.36 8.99
C LEU A 21 -11.89 -3.04 7.63
N GLU A 22 -13.01 -3.23 6.97
CA GLU A 22 -13.04 -3.61 5.57
C GLU A 22 -12.99 -2.36 4.70
N HIS A 23 -12.11 -2.36 3.70
CA HIS A 23 -11.95 -1.23 2.80
C HIS A 23 -12.46 -1.57 1.40
N TYR A 24 -13.16 -0.62 0.79
CA TYR A 24 -13.76 -0.76 -0.52
C TYR A 24 -13.39 0.42 -1.41
N LEU A 25 -13.10 0.15 -2.68
CA LEU A 25 -12.93 1.15 -3.72
C LEU A 25 -14.22 1.25 -4.55
N ASP A 26 -14.77 2.45 -4.64
CA ASP A 26 -15.84 2.76 -5.61
C ASP A 26 -15.24 2.86 -7.01
N LEU A 27 -15.58 1.87 -7.85
CA LEU A 27 -15.08 1.75 -9.21
C LEU A 27 -15.61 2.87 -10.12
N HIS A 28 -16.63 3.65 -9.74
CA HIS A 28 -17.08 4.77 -10.55
C HIS A 28 -16.33 6.06 -10.23
N SER A 29 -16.09 6.32 -8.95
CA SER A 29 -15.58 7.61 -8.48
C SER A 29 -14.11 7.60 -8.07
N GLY A 30 -13.53 6.42 -7.80
CA GLY A 30 -12.21 6.27 -7.20
C GLY A 30 -12.16 6.60 -5.71
N GLN A 31 -13.33 6.78 -5.06
CA GLN A 31 -13.44 7.05 -3.63
C GLN A 31 -13.36 5.77 -2.80
N PHE A 32 -12.91 5.92 -1.55
CA PHE A 32 -12.76 4.81 -0.62
C PHE A 32 -13.82 4.87 0.46
N ILE A 33 -14.42 3.71 0.72
CA ILE A 33 -15.37 3.46 1.79
C ILE A 33 -14.72 2.49 2.77
N SER A 34 -14.92 2.72 4.07
CA SER A 34 -14.50 1.77 5.11
C SER A 34 -15.73 1.36 5.91
N LEU A 35 -15.83 0.09 6.25
CA LEU A 35 -16.87 -0.47 7.09
C LEU A 35 -16.22 -1.20 8.26
N ASP A 36 -16.71 -0.99 9.47
CA ASP A 36 -16.32 -1.81 10.62
C ASP A 36 -17.07 -3.14 10.55
N ALA A 37 -16.34 -4.26 10.57
CA ALA A 37 -16.95 -5.58 10.49
C ALA A 37 -17.73 -5.96 11.76
N ASP A 38 -17.36 -5.40 12.92
CA ASP A 38 -18.01 -5.71 14.21
C ASP A 38 -19.23 -4.80 14.49
N ASP A 39 -19.21 -3.56 14.00
CA ASP A 39 -20.31 -2.59 14.13
C ASP A 39 -20.54 -1.79 12.83
N PRO A 40 -21.11 -2.42 11.79
CA PRO A 40 -21.24 -1.80 10.47
C PRO A 40 -22.25 -0.66 10.49
N ASP A 41 -21.85 0.50 9.95
CA ASP A 41 -22.77 1.61 9.69
C ASP A 41 -23.86 1.16 8.71
N ALA A 42 -25.12 1.17 9.14
CA ALA A 42 -26.26 0.63 8.39
C ALA A 42 -26.46 1.33 7.04
N GLN A 43 -26.16 2.64 6.95
CA GLN A 43 -26.27 3.38 5.70
C GLN A 43 -25.20 2.95 4.70
N THR A 44 -23.97 2.82 5.16
CA THR A 44 -22.82 2.37 4.35
C THR A 44 -23.00 0.93 3.90
N LEU A 45 -23.43 0.04 4.81
CA LEU A 45 -23.73 -1.36 4.48
C LEU A 45 -24.82 -1.44 3.41
N HIS A 46 -25.93 -0.72 3.59
CA HIS A 46 -27.01 -0.70 2.59
C HIS A 46 -26.53 -0.16 1.23
N GLN A 47 -25.65 0.84 1.23
CA GLN A 47 -25.05 1.38 0.00
C GLN A 47 -24.20 0.33 -0.73
N LEU A 48 -23.40 -0.46 -0.01
CA LEU A 48 -22.58 -1.53 -0.60
C LEU A 48 -23.45 -2.68 -1.12
N GLU A 49 -24.49 -3.07 -0.38
CA GLU A 49 -25.42 -4.15 -0.76
C GLU A 49 -26.32 -3.79 -1.95
N SER A 50 -26.64 -2.50 -2.12
CA SER A 50 -27.54 -2.04 -3.19
C SER A 50 -26.90 -2.07 -4.58
N ASP A 51 -25.58 -2.02 -4.67
CA ASP A 51 -24.83 -2.02 -5.93
C ASP A 51 -23.44 -2.70 -5.74
N PRO A 52 -23.41 -4.02 -5.51
CA PRO A 52 -22.17 -4.71 -5.14
C PRO A 52 -21.14 -4.73 -6.28
N GLU A 53 -21.57 -4.67 -7.55
CA GLU A 53 -20.66 -4.66 -8.71
C GLU A 53 -19.89 -3.33 -8.84
N ARG A 54 -20.38 -2.26 -8.20
CA ARG A 54 -19.71 -0.95 -8.19
C ARG A 54 -18.53 -0.88 -7.22
N TYR A 55 -18.48 -1.72 -6.20
CA TYR A 55 -17.47 -1.65 -5.15
C TYR A 55 -16.54 -2.86 -5.20
N ALA A 56 -15.23 -2.61 -5.23
CA ALA A 56 -14.24 -3.65 -5.08
C ALA A 56 -13.69 -3.63 -3.66
N GLY A 57 -13.82 -4.75 -2.94
CA GLY A 57 -13.14 -4.95 -1.66
C GLY A 57 -11.62 -4.96 -1.87
N ILE A 58 -10.90 -4.18 -1.08
CA ILE A 58 -9.45 -4.12 -1.08
C ILE A 58 -8.96 -5.27 -0.19
N PRO A 59 -8.24 -6.27 -0.75
CA PRO A 59 -7.78 -7.41 0.03
C PRO A 59 -6.58 -6.98 0.89
N PRO A 60 -6.70 -6.91 2.23
CA PRO A 60 -5.55 -6.61 3.07
C PRO A 60 -4.53 -7.74 2.98
N LEU A 61 -3.25 -7.40 3.07
CA LEU A 61 -2.16 -8.37 3.09
C LEU A 61 -2.30 -9.25 4.32
N ASP A 62 -2.29 -10.56 4.07
CA ASP A 62 -2.36 -11.53 5.14
C ASP A 62 -0.99 -11.66 5.87
N THR A 63 -0.94 -12.52 6.88
CA THR A 63 0.31 -12.71 7.63
C THR A 63 1.42 -13.33 6.79
N ALA A 64 1.08 -14.21 5.84
CA ALA A 64 2.05 -14.85 4.96
C ALA A 64 2.65 -13.83 3.98
N ASP A 65 1.82 -13.04 3.31
CA ASP A 65 2.27 -11.97 2.39
C ASP A 65 3.23 -10.99 3.08
N ARG A 66 2.93 -10.64 4.33
CA ARG A 66 3.78 -9.75 5.15
C ARG A 66 5.11 -10.39 5.55
N ILE A 67 5.15 -11.72 5.72
CA ILE A 67 6.39 -12.46 5.96
C ILE A 67 7.20 -12.51 4.66
N ASP A 68 6.57 -12.88 3.54
CA ASP A 68 7.20 -12.97 2.23
C ASP A 68 7.81 -11.63 1.81
N MET A 69 7.12 -10.51 2.06
CA MET A 69 7.66 -9.16 1.82
C MET A 69 8.95 -8.90 2.62
N ARG A 70 9.01 -9.36 3.88
CA ARG A 70 10.20 -9.23 4.73
C ARG A 70 11.33 -10.14 4.28
N GLU A 71 11.03 -11.37 3.86
CA GLU A 71 12.01 -12.29 3.29
C GLU A 71 12.61 -11.71 2.00
N ALA A 72 11.77 -11.15 1.13
CA ALA A 72 12.21 -10.48 -0.10
C ALA A 72 13.11 -9.27 0.20
N PHE A 73 12.80 -8.48 1.24
CA PHE A 73 13.68 -7.40 1.70
C PHE A 73 15.06 -7.91 2.15
N LEU A 74 15.11 -9.07 2.83
CA LEU A 74 16.39 -9.65 3.26
C LEU A 74 17.25 -10.10 2.09
N PHE A 75 16.65 -10.52 0.98
CA PHE A 75 17.41 -10.86 -0.24
C PHE A 75 18.24 -9.68 -0.75
N ASP A 76 17.70 -8.46 -0.65
CA ASP A 76 18.37 -7.22 -1.06
C ASP A 76 19.24 -6.60 0.07
N LEU A 77 19.17 -7.15 1.29
CA LEU A 77 19.91 -6.64 2.45
C LEU A 77 21.34 -7.22 2.51
N HIS A 78 22.31 -6.49 2.00
CA HIS A 78 23.73 -6.88 2.01
C HIS A 78 24.46 -6.51 3.31
N ASP A 79 23.83 -6.72 4.47
CA ASP A 79 24.45 -6.53 5.79
C ASP A 79 24.70 -7.90 6.45
N PRO A 80 25.96 -8.35 6.60
CA PRO A 80 26.28 -9.68 7.12
C PRO A 80 25.95 -9.86 8.61
N HIS A 81 25.75 -8.77 9.36
CA HIS A 81 25.37 -8.83 10.78
C HIS A 81 23.85 -8.80 10.95
N ALA A 82 23.16 -7.95 10.19
CA ALA A 82 21.70 -7.83 10.28
C ALA A 82 20.98 -9.03 9.66
N HIS A 83 21.41 -9.47 8.47
CA HIS A 83 20.74 -10.51 7.71
C HIS A 83 20.46 -11.80 8.51
N PRO A 84 21.46 -12.46 9.14
CA PRO A 84 21.19 -13.73 9.84
C PRO A 84 20.23 -13.58 11.03
N LEU A 85 20.27 -12.45 11.73
CA LEU A 85 19.40 -12.19 12.89
C LEU A 85 17.96 -11.90 12.46
N LEU A 86 17.79 -11.08 11.43
CA LEU A 86 16.47 -10.79 10.86
C LEU A 86 15.85 -12.03 10.19
N ALA A 87 16.65 -12.85 9.49
CA ALA A 87 16.18 -14.10 8.92
C ALA A 87 15.73 -15.09 10.01
N ALA A 88 16.50 -15.22 11.10
CA ALA A 88 16.11 -16.04 12.24
C ALA A 88 14.83 -15.53 12.92
N ALA A 89 14.63 -14.21 12.99
CA ALA A 89 13.42 -13.62 13.53
C ALA A 89 12.15 -14.02 12.77
N LEU A 90 12.23 -14.14 11.43
CA LEU A 90 11.10 -14.59 10.59
C LEU A 90 10.75 -16.07 10.78
N GLN A 91 11.66 -16.87 11.34
CA GLN A 91 11.41 -18.27 11.69
C GLN A 91 10.90 -18.45 13.14
N SER A 92 10.72 -17.35 13.87
CA SER A 92 10.25 -17.39 15.25
C SER A 92 8.74 -17.62 15.36
N ARG A 93 8.25 -17.92 16.58
CA ARG A 93 6.81 -18.08 16.86
C ARG A 93 5.97 -16.83 16.56
N ARG A 94 6.57 -15.64 16.53
CA ARG A 94 5.89 -14.35 16.29
C ARG A 94 6.69 -13.54 15.29
N PRO A 95 6.74 -13.98 14.02
CA PRO A 95 7.77 -13.57 13.07
C PRO A 95 7.78 -12.06 12.81
N LEU A 96 6.63 -11.46 12.49
CA LEU A 96 6.51 -10.02 12.22
C LEU A 96 6.95 -9.17 13.41
N ARG A 97 6.57 -9.57 14.62
CA ARG A 97 6.91 -8.84 15.85
C ARG A 97 8.39 -8.97 16.20
N THR A 98 8.92 -10.19 16.14
CA THR A 98 10.34 -10.44 16.42
C THR A 98 11.20 -9.72 15.39
N PHE A 99 10.83 -9.75 14.11
CA PHE A 99 11.53 -9.04 13.05
C PHE A 99 11.59 -7.53 13.33
N GLY A 100 10.44 -6.91 13.65
CA GLY A 100 10.40 -5.48 13.99
C GLY A 100 11.29 -5.13 15.19
N TYR A 101 11.32 -5.99 16.21
CA TYR A 101 12.18 -5.79 17.38
C TYR A 101 13.68 -5.90 17.04
N GLU A 102 14.08 -6.92 16.28
CA GLU A 102 15.48 -7.08 15.87
C GLU A 102 15.92 -5.97 14.91
N LEU A 103 15.02 -5.49 14.04
CA LEU A 103 15.28 -4.41 13.09
C LEU A 103 15.74 -3.12 13.79
N GLU A 104 15.25 -2.85 15.01
CA GLU A 104 15.67 -1.68 15.79
C GLU A 104 17.17 -1.66 16.12
N GLN A 105 17.81 -2.83 16.16
CA GLN A 105 19.25 -2.95 16.44
C GLN A 105 20.13 -2.56 15.24
N PHE A 106 19.55 -2.39 14.05
CA PHE A 106 20.27 -2.15 12.80
C PHE A 106 19.81 -0.84 12.14
N PRO A 107 20.42 0.31 12.49
CA PRO A 107 19.95 1.62 12.02
C PRO A 107 19.87 1.78 10.49
N ALA A 108 20.76 1.11 9.74
CA ALA A 108 20.73 1.14 8.29
C ALA A 108 19.53 0.35 7.74
N ALA A 109 19.33 -0.89 8.17
CA ALA A 109 18.20 -1.72 7.78
C ALA A 109 16.87 -1.08 8.19
N ARG A 110 16.77 -0.53 9.41
CA ARG A 110 15.58 0.18 9.90
C ARG A 110 15.19 1.37 9.03
N ARG A 111 16.16 2.11 8.50
CA ARG A 111 15.89 3.21 7.56
C ARG A 111 15.49 2.72 6.17
N ALA A 112 16.04 1.57 5.74
CA ALA A 112 15.76 0.98 4.44
C ALA A 112 14.38 0.32 4.37
N TRP A 113 13.95 -0.35 5.45
CA TRP A 113 12.69 -1.09 5.51
C TRP A 113 11.46 -0.29 5.03
N PRO A 114 11.11 0.88 5.59
CA PRO A 114 9.90 1.60 5.18
C PRO A 114 9.95 2.09 3.73
N ILE A 115 11.15 2.30 3.17
CA ILE A 115 11.32 2.68 1.76
C ILE A 115 10.98 1.48 0.87
N TYR A 116 11.48 0.30 1.23
CA TYR A 116 11.21 -0.96 0.53
C TYR A 116 9.72 -1.34 0.65
N GLU A 117 9.18 -1.34 1.87
CA GLU A 117 7.77 -1.66 2.15
C GLU A 117 6.83 -0.77 1.35
N LYS A 118 7.09 0.55 1.32
CA LYS A 118 6.30 1.48 0.51
C LYS A 118 6.36 1.16 -1.00
N ALA A 119 7.55 0.87 -1.52
CA ALA A 119 7.70 0.53 -2.94
C ALA A 119 6.94 -0.75 -3.30
N ARG A 120 7.01 -1.77 -2.43
CA ARG A 120 6.26 -3.03 -2.61
C ARG A 120 4.75 -2.85 -2.50
N LEU A 121 4.26 -2.09 -1.52
CA LEU A 121 2.84 -1.77 -1.41
C LEU A 121 2.33 -1.03 -2.65
N HIS A 122 3.14 -0.12 -3.20
CA HIS A 122 2.80 0.58 -4.43
C HIS A 122 2.67 -0.37 -5.63
N GLU A 123 3.61 -1.30 -5.79
CA GLU A 123 3.55 -2.33 -6.84
C GLU A 123 2.32 -3.22 -6.70
N LEU A 124 2.01 -3.67 -5.49
CA LEU A 124 0.82 -4.49 -5.19
C LEU A 124 -0.46 -3.73 -5.49
N ALA A 125 -0.54 -2.45 -5.11
CA ALA A 125 -1.66 -1.58 -5.42
C ALA A 125 -1.88 -1.43 -6.93
N LEU A 126 -0.81 -1.22 -7.70
CA LEU A 126 -0.90 -1.12 -9.16
C LEU A 126 -1.34 -2.44 -9.80
N ASN A 127 -0.81 -3.57 -9.34
CA ASN A 127 -1.19 -4.90 -9.84
C ASN A 127 -2.67 -5.19 -9.56
N TRP A 128 -3.15 -4.91 -8.35
CA TRP A 128 -4.55 -5.08 -7.99
C TRP A 128 -5.48 -4.20 -8.83
N LEU A 129 -5.12 -2.93 -9.07
CA LEU A 129 -5.87 -2.06 -9.98
C LEU A 129 -5.88 -2.61 -11.42
N MET A 130 -4.75 -3.15 -11.89
CA MET A 130 -4.63 -3.74 -13.22
C MET A 130 -5.55 -4.97 -13.38
N GLU A 131 -5.65 -5.81 -12.36
CA GLU A 131 -6.58 -6.95 -12.33
C GLU A 131 -8.05 -6.50 -12.43
N LEU A 132 -8.39 -5.36 -11.83
CA LEU A 132 -9.70 -4.70 -11.97
C LEU A 132 -9.88 -3.96 -13.32
N GLY A 133 -8.86 -3.99 -14.19
CA GLY A 133 -8.86 -3.24 -15.45
C GLY A 133 -8.81 -1.73 -15.27
N LEU A 134 -8.29 -1.26 -14.13
CA LEU A 134 -8.13 0.15 -13.78
C LEU A 134 -6.69 0.62 -13.96
N GLU A 135 -6.56 1.90 -14.28
CA GLU A 135 -5.31 2.63 -14.19
C GLU A 135 -5.51 3.85 -13.28
N PRO A 136 -4.65 4.07 -12.29
CA PRO A 136 -4.69 5.33 -11.56
C PRO A 136 -4.31 6.45 -12.53
N ALA A 137 -5.10 7.52 -12.53
CA ALA A 137 -4.73 8.73 -13.25
C ALA A 137 -3.36 9.14 -12.72
N ALA A 138 -2.38 9.23 -13.63
CA ALA A 138 -1.07 9.73 -13.28
C ALA A 138 -1.29 11.06 -12.55
N GLU A 139 -0.88 11.11 -11.28
CA GLU A 139 -0.99 12.31 -10.47
C GLU A 139 -0.05 13.33 -11.11
N THR A 140 -0.56 14.04 -12.13
CA THR A 140 0.15 15.13 -12.81
C THR A 140 0.09 16.37 -11.90
N ALA A 141 0.24 16.16 -10.59
CA ALA A 141 0.25 17.19 -9.55
C ALA A 141 1.66 17.74 -9.30
N ALA A 142 2.65 17.38 -10.11
CA ALA A 142 3.89 18.14 -10.20
C ALA A 142 3.88 19.21 -11.31
N ASP A 143 2.92 19.17 -12.25
CA ASP A 143 2.89 20.09 -13.37
C ASP A 143 1.64 21.02 -13.36
N SER A 144 0.51 20.62 -12.79
CA SER A 144 -0.65 21.53 -12.66
C SER A 144 -0.48 22.64 -11.59
N SER A 145 0.53 22.52 -10.70
CA SER A 145 0.84 23.48 -9.63
C SER A 145 1.85 24.57 -10.03
N MET A 146 2.59 24.37 -11.13
CA MET A 146 3.57 25.37 -11.60
C MET A 146 2.86 26.48 -12.40
N PRO A 147 2.89 27.74 -11.93
CA PRO A 147 2.41 28.86 -12.73
C PRO A 147 3.12 28.85 -14.07
N GLU A 148 2.38 29.03 -15.16
CA GLU A 148 2.91 28.92 -16.53
C GLU A 148 4.14 29.82 -16.77
N GLY A 149 4.27 30.90 -15.99
CA GLY A 149 5.43 31.79 -15.99
C GLY A 149 6.77 31.12 -15.60
N ILE A 150 6.77 30.06 -14.79
CA ILE A 150 8.00 29.35 -14.40
C ILE A 150 8.40 28.34 -15.47
N ARG A 151 7.43 27.61 -16.04
CA ARG A 151 7.66 26.67 -17.15
C ARG A 151 8.34 27.34 -18.36
N ARG A 152 7.87 28.54 -18.74
CA ARG A 152 8.43 29.27 -19.89
C ARG A 152 9.86 29.77 -19.69
N ARG A 153 10.32 29.93 -18.44
CA ARG A 153 11.67 30.43 -18.12
C ARG A 153 12.72 29.33 -18.14
N LEU A 154 12.35 28.09 -17.78
CA LEU A 154 13.28 26.96 -17.77
C LEU A 154 13.55 26.38 -19.16
N LEU A 155 12.63 26.55 -20.11
CA LEU A 155 12.79 26.08 -21.50
C LEU A 155 13.50 27.10 -22.43
N ARG A 156 14.03 28.19 -21.87
CA ARG A 156 14.78 29.23 -22.62
C ARG A 156 16.22 29.45 -22.11
N ALA A 157 16.75 28.54 -21.29
CA ALA A 157 18.15 28.58 -20.85
C ALA A 157 19.05 27.75 -21.78
#